data_AF-A0A841UQF8-F1
#
_entry.id   AF-A0A841UQF8-F1
#
_cell.length_a   1.000
_cell.length_b   1.000
_cell.length_c   1.000
_cell.angle_alpha   90.00
_cell.angle_beta   90.00
_cell.angle_gamma   90.00
#
_symmetry.space_group_name_H-M   'P 1'
#
loop_
_entity.id
_entity.type
_entity.pdbx_description
1 polymer ?
#
loop_
_entity_poly.entity_id
_entity_poly.type
_entity_poly.pdbx_seq_one_letter_code
_entity_poly.pdbx_strand_id
1 'polypeptide(L)' 'MILDKFLNLQGTCIQGYRHLENIGIVFQIESKNKKAICPRCGLESDKLHQN' A
#
# COMPACT_ATOMS: atom_id res chain seq x y z
N MET A 1 -7.67 -5.61 8.80
CA MET A 1 -8.36 -4.81 9.83
C MET A 1 -9.85 -4.68 9.46
N ILE A 2 -10.75 -4.38 10.40
CA ILE A 2 -12.18 -4.15 10.04
C ILE A 2 -12.34 -2.96 9.08
N LEU A 3 -11.44 -1.98 9.18
CA LEU A 3 -11.33 -0.82 8.30
C LEU A 3 -11.10 -1.20 6.83
N ASP A 4 -10.37 -2.29 6.54
CA ASP A 4 -10.18 -2.76 5.16
C ASP A 4 -11.52 -3.15 4.52
N LYS A 5 -12.44 -3.72 5.31
CA LYS A 5 -13.78 -4.10 4.85
C LYS A 5 -14.69 -2.89 4.64
N PHE A 6 -14.56 -1.86 5.48
CA PHE A 6 -15.36 -0.64 5.37
C PHE A 6 -14.97 0.22 4.18
N LEU A 7 -13.67 0.43 3.96
CA LEU A 7 -13.19 1.27 2.85
C LEU A 7 -13.13 0.51 1.52
N ASN A 8 -12.95 -0.82 1.55
CA ASN A 8 -12.93 -1.70 0.39
C ASN A 8 -12.07 -1.17 -0.78
N LEU A 9 -10.91 -0.57 -0.45
CA LEU A 9 -10.00 -0.01 -1.44
C LEU A 9 -9.34 -1.16 -2.21
N GLN A 10 -9.76 -1.37 -3.46
CA GLN A 10 -9.25 -2.46 -4.30
C GLN A 10 -7.73 -2.38 -4.45
N GLY A 11 -7.07 -3.54 -4.40
CA GLY A 11 -5.62 -3.62 -4.58
C GLY A 11 -4.78 -3.06 -3.43
N THR A 12 -5.39 -2.65 -2.30
CA THR A 12 -4.64 -2.10 -1.15
C THR A 12 -4.98 -2.81 0.16
N CYS A 13 -4.05 -2.71 1.11
CA CYS A 13 -4.18 -3.14 2.50
C CYS A 13 -3.87 -1.96 3.43
N ILE A 14 -4.67 -1.76 4.47
CA ILE A 14 -4.39 -0.78 5.52
C ILE A 14 -3.36 -1.37 6.48
N GLN A 15 -2.24 -0.67 6.65
CA GLN A 15 -1.16 -1.03 7.56
C GLN A 15 -1.28 -0.30 8.90
N GLY A 16 -1.95 0.84 8.91
CA GLY A 16 -2.15 1.64 10.11
C GLY A 16 -3.07 2.83 9.86
N TYR A 17 -3.39 3.53 10.92
CA TYR A 17 -4.15 4.76 10.84
C TYR A 17 -3.74 5.72 11.96
N ARG A 18 -3.95 7.00 11.72
CA ARG A 18 -3.78 8.06 12.72
C ARG A 18 -5.03 8.91 12.72
N HIS A 19 -5.63 9.08 13.89
CA HIS A 19 -6.67 10.09 14.09
C HIS A 19 -6.01 11.46 14.26
N LEU A 20 -6.46 12.43 13.49
CA LEU A 20 -6.14 13.84 13.61
C LEU A 20 -7.37 14.54 14.17
N GLU A 21 -7.29 14.95 15.44
CA GLU A 21 -8.40 15.59 16.14
C GLU A 21 -8.96 16.76 15.34
N ASN A 22 -10.29 16.81 15.21
CA ASN A 22 -11.04 17.83 14.47
C ASN A 22 -10.79 17.90 12.96
N ILE A 23 -10.02 16.97 12.38
CA ILE A 23 -9.75 16.92 10.93
C ILE A 23 -10.30 15.62 10.34
N GLY A 24 -9.91 14.47 10.89
CA GLY A 24 -10.29 13.17 10.36
C GLY A 24 -9.25 12.09 10.60
N ILE A 25 -9.32 11.01 9.81
CA ILE A 25 -8.44 9.84 9.95
C ILE A 25 -7.55 9.74 8.72
N VAL A 26 -6.24 9.60 8.94
CA VAL A 26 -5.25 9.32 7.91
C VAL A 26 -4.93 7.84 7.93
N PHE A 27 -5.02 7.17 6.78
CA PHE A 27 -4.67 5.75 6.63
C PHE A 27 -3.29 5.60 6.00
N GLN A 28 -2.48 4.73 6.59
CA GLN A 28 -1.29 4.20 5.94
C GLN A 28 -1.71 2.95 5.17
N ILE A 29 -1.56 2.99 3.85
CA ILE A 29 -1.92 1.88 2.95
C ILE A 29 -0.68 1.33 2.26
N GLU A 30 -0.75 0.06 1.89
CA GLU A 30 0.23 -0.61 1.03
C GLU A 30 -0.49 -1.31 -0.13
N SER A 31 0.17 -1.42 -1.27
CA SER A 31 -0.33 -2.24 -2.39
C SER A 31 -0.33 -3.72 -2.02
N LYS A 32 -1.42 -4.41 -2.35
CA LYS A 32 -1.50 -5.88 -2.33
C LYS A 32 -0.58 -6.50 -3.38
N ASN A 33 -0.41 -5.82 -4.53
CA ASN A 33 0.52 -6.26 -5.56
C ASN A 33 1.84 -5.52 -5.40
N LYS A 34 2.87 -6.25 -4.96
CA LYS A 34 4.22 -5.72 -4.79
C LYS A 34 5.09 -5.92 -6.02
N LYS A 35 4.63 -6.68 -7.02
CA LYS A 35 5.37 -6.89 -8.26
C LYS A 35 5.31 -5.64 -9.12
N ALA A 36 6.48 -5.21 -9.57
CA ALA A 36 6.62 -4.15 -10.53
C ALA A 36 7.72 -4.53 -11.54
N ILE A 37 7.60 -4.00 -12.75
CA ILE A 37 8.65 -4.13 -13.75
C ILE A 37 9.75 -3.14 -13.38
N CYS A 38 10.97 -3.63 -13.21
CA CYS A 38 12.11 -2.76 -12.97
C CYS A 38 12.38 -1.91 -14.23
N PRO A 39 12.34 -0.57 -14.14
CA PRO A 39 12.58 0.29 -15.30
C PRO A 39 14.02 0.23 -15.82
N ARG A 40 14.95 -0.34 -15.04
CA ARG A 40 16.37 -0.49 -15.41
C ARG A 40 16.67 -1.78 -16.17
N CYS A 41 16.22 -2.92 -15.66
CA CYS A 41 16.56 -4.24 -16.25
C CYS A 41 15.37 -4.97 -16.88
N GLY A 42 14.16 -4.44 -16.78
CA GLY A 42 12.95 -5.07 -17.32
C GLY A 42 12.43 -6.28 -16.54
N LEU A 43 13.12 -6.68 -15.46
CA LEU A 43 12.68 -7.81 -14.63
C LEU A 43 11.44 -7.43 -13.81
N GLU A 44 10.40 -8.24 -13.89
CA GLU A 44 9.27 -8.17 -12.97
C GLU A 44 9.66 -8.81 -11.64
N SER A 45 9.61 -8.03 -10.56
CA SER A 45 9.94 -8.52 -9.23
C SER A 45 9.17 -7.76 -8.16
N ASP A 46 8.95 -8.41 -7.02
CA ASP A 46 8.49 -7.81 -5.77
C ASP A 46 9.64 -7.33 -4.87
N LYS A 47 10.88 -7.45 -5.34
CA LYS A 47 12.09 -7.01 -4.65
C LYS A 47 12.57 -5.67 -5.19
N LEU A 48 13.27 -4.93 -4.33
CA LEU A 48 14.04 -3.77 -4.76
C LEU A 48 15.20 -4.22 -5.63
N HIS A 49 15.42 -3.51 -6.74
CA HIS A 49 16.60 -3.72 -7.56
C HIS A 49 17.85 -3.38 -6.75
N GLN A 50 18.73 -4.35 -6.58
CA GLN A 50 20.05 -4.16 -5.99
C GLN A 50 21.08 -4.16 -7.14
N ASN A 51 21.94 -3.13 -7.16
CA ASN A 51 22.98 -2.95 -8.18
C ASN A 51 24.05 -4.04 -8.12
#